data_AF-A0A1Q3NNN9-F1
#
_entry.id   AF-A0A1Q3NNN9-F1
#
_cell.length_a   1.000
_cell.length_b   1.000
_cell.length_c   1.000
_cell.angle_alpha   90.00
_cell.angle_beta   90.00
_cell.angle_gamma   90.00
#
_symmetry.space_group_name_H-M   'P 1'
#
loop_
_entity.id
_entity.type
_entity.pdbx_description
1 polymer ?
#
loop_
_entity_poly.entity_id
_entity_poly.type
_entity_poly.pdbx_seq_one_letter_code
_entity_poly.pdbx_strand_id
1 'polypeptide(L)'
;MNEDTHYWLTRVAVKLNELFLSGVDFTLHDGQWLFDWNDELSLEKNLDKVRAEDKALTIFTQKGVIKSTRKRNFYREQQLESFADPLRGHLIFGNWEEFDAPKREYEYLRYVDDVNWDKFIDFCEEYNLNYKQDGILATLEITNQAPVINIGNDTYILKTLQSGSTYDIIQVAYDHIDIRFGLSELRKWSNKSFTAQKRFTDIFRTGKNEFSKNSVLSPFADITAQTFMLKKNAQLSPTQIKNIQESSTN
;
A
#
# COMPACT_ATOMS: atom_id res chain seq x y z
N MET A 1 9.31 6.16 -1.88
CA MET A 1 8.20 6.42 -0.95
C MET A 1 8.52 5.68 0.34
N ASN A 2 8.36 6.29 1.53
CA ASN A 2 8.56 5.54 2.78
C ASN A 2 7.39 4.56 2.99
N GLU A 3 7.62 3.51 3.78
CA GLU A 3 6.63 2.45 4.01
C GLU A 3 5.35 2.98 4.63
N ASP A 4 5.45 3.93 5.58
CA ASP A 4 4.28 4.56 6.21
C ASP A 4 3.40 5.30 5.19
N THR A 5 3.98 6.07 4.26
CA THR A 5 3.18 6.78 3.24
C THR A 5 2.51 5.78 2.31
N HIS A 6 3.20 4.71 1.92
CA HIS A 6 2.62 3.68 1.06
C HIS A 6 1.44 2.96 1.73
N TYR A 7 1.57 2.64 3.02
CA TYR A 7 0.50 2.07 3.82
C TYR A 7 -0.74 2.99 3.84
N TRP A 8 -0.56 4.26 4.17
CA TRP A 8 -1.68 5.21 4.27
C TRP A 8 -2.33 5.53 2.93
N LEU A 9 -1.54 5.60 1.85
CA LEU A 9 -2.09 5.70 0.50
C LEU A 9 -2.94 4.47 0.14
N THR A 10 -2.48 3.28 0.50
CA THR A 10 -3.24 2.03 0.27
C THR A 10 -4.53 2.03 1.07
N ARG A 11 -4.49 2.40 2.36
CA ARG A 11 -5.69 2.47 3.22
C ARG A 11 -6.72 3.46 2.69
N VAL A 12 -6.29 4.66 2.27
CA VAL A 12 -7.18 5.65 1.65
C VAL A 12 -7.76 5.11 0.34
N ALA A 13 -6.94 4.46 -0.50
CA ALA A 13 -7.41 3.89 -1.76
C ALA A 13 -8.49 2.83 -1.56
N VAL A 14 -8.27 1.95 -0.59
CA VAL A 14 -9.24 0.92 -0.16
C VAL A 14 -10.55 1.56 0.27
N LYS A 15 -10.52 2.53 1.18
CA LYS A 15 -11.73 3.19 1.68
C LYS A 15 -12.49 3.91 0.58
N LEU A 16 -11.79 4.58 -0.33
CA LEU A 16 -12.43 5.20 -1.50
C LEU A 16 -13.14 4.16 -2.37
N ASN A 17 -12.52 3.00 -2.61
CA ASN A 17 -13.11 1.91 -3.38
C ASN A 17 -14.31 1.27 -2.67
N GLU A 18 -14.27 1.07 -1.35
CA GLU A 18 -15.41 0.59 -0.56
C GLU A 18 -16.60 1.55 -0.63
N LEU A 19 -16.35 2.86 -0.51
CA LEU A 19 -17.38 3.90 -0.63
C LEU A 19 -18.00 3.92 -2.04
N PHE A 20 -17.19 3.73 -3.08
CA PHE A 20 -17.70 3.58 -4.44
C PHE A 20 -18.58 2.36 -4.64
N LEU A 21 -18.13 1.19 -4.20
CA LEU A 21 -18.87 -0.06 -4.34
C LEU A 21 -20.17 -0.08 -3.52
N SER A 22 -20.21 0.66 -2.41
CA SER A 22 -21.44 0.87 -1.62
C SER A 22 -22.39 1.90 -2.24
N GLY A 23 -22.03 2.48 -3.40
CA GLY A 23 -22.87 3.43 -4.12
C GLY A 23 -22.96 4.80 -3.46
N VAL A 24 -21.98 5.16 -2.62
CA VAL A 24 -21.92 6.50 -2.00
C VAL A 24 -21.75 7.53 -3.10
N ASP A 25 -22.76 8.37 -3.26
CA ASP A 25 -22.63 9.58 -4.04
C ASP A 25 -22.00 10.67 -3.18
N PHE A 26 -20.70 10.89 -3.39
CA PHE A 26 -19.91 11.93 -2.72
C PHE A 26 -20.48 13.34 -2.91
N THR A 27 -21.31 13.56 -3.95
CA THR A 27 -21.97 14.85 -4.20
C THR A 27 -23.24 15.06 -3.39
N LEU A 28 -23.84 13.99 -2.83
CA LEU A 28 -25.11 14.02 -2.09
C LEU A 28 -24.99 13.74 -0.58
N HIS A 29 -23.95 13.01 -0.14
CA HIS A 29 -23.78 12.60 1.26
C HIS A 29 -22.76 13.45 2.02
N ASP A 30 -22.95 14.77 2.06
CA ASP A 30 -22.13 15.75 2.78
C ASP A 30 -20.59 15.61 2.61
N GLY A 31 -20.09 14.75 1.71
CA GLY A 31 -18.69 14.46 1.41
C GLY A 31 -17.81 14.04 2.59
N GLN A 32 -18.31 13.90 3.82
CA GLN A 32 -17.41 13.87 4.99
C GLN A 32 -16.57 12.59 5.05
N TRP A 33 -15.24 12.77 5.08
CA TRP A 33 -14.29 11.69 5.32
C TRP A 33 -14.25 11.33 6.80
N LEU A 34 -14.50 10.06 7.09
CA LEU A 34 -14.35 9.49 8.43
C LEU A 34 -12.94 8.94 8.57
N PHE A 35 -12.16 9.45 9.51
CA PHE A 35 -10.79 8.98 9.74
C PHE A 35 -10.77 7.64 10.49
N ASP A 36 -9.75 6.82 10.23
CA ASP A 36 -9.54 5.58 10.98
C ASP A 36 -9.19 5.90 12.45
N TRP A 37 -9.90 5.27 13.38
CA TRP A 37 -9.71 5.42 14.82
C TRP A 37 -9.71 4.06 15.53
N ASN A 38 -8.86 3.87 16.53
CA ASN A 38 -8.82 2.65 17.34
C ASN A 38 -8.78 3.00 18.83
N ASP A 39 -9.84 2.64 19.56
CA ASP A 39 -9.99 2.93 20.99
C ASP A 39 -8.98 2.21 21.90
N GLU A 40 -8.29 1.19 21.39
CA GLU A 40 -7.19 0.50 22.08
C GLU A 40 -5.87 1.30 22.05
N LEU A 41 -5.78 2.34 21.21
CA LEU A 41 -4.59 3.18 21.09
C LEU A 41 -4.69 4.43 21.97
N SER A 42 -3.53 4.93 22.41
CA SER A 42 -3.46 6.24 23.05
C SER A 42 -3.91 7.34 22.08
N LEU A 43 -4.42 8.44 22.64
CA LEU A 43 -4.84 9.62 21.89
C LEU A 43 -3.77 10.09 20.90
N GLU A 44 -2.52 10.23 21.34
CA GLU A 44 -1.41 10.67 20.50
C GLU A 44 -1.18 9.74 19.31
N LYS A 45 -1.19 8.41 19.54
CA LYS A 45 -1.04 7.43 18.46
C LYS A 45 -2.20 7.50 17.47
N ASN A 46 -3.43 7.68 17.93
CA ASN A 46 -4.58 7.88 17.03
C ASN A 46 -4.41 9.17 16.21
N LEU A 47 -4.01 10.28 16.83
CA LEU A 47 -3.80 11.54 16.12
C LEU A 47 -2.69 11.44 15.07
N ASP A 48 -1.62 10.70 15.33
CA ASP A 48 -0.57 10.46 14.33
C ASP A 48 -1.07 9.67 13.12
N LYS A 49 -1.92 8.66 13.36
CA LYS A 49 -2.59 7.92 12.29
C LYS A 49 -3.52 8.82 11.46
N VAL A 50 -4.36 9.61 12.13
CA VAL A 50 -5.25 10.59 11.48
C VAL A 50 -4.47 11.59 10.63
N ARG A 51 -3.35 12.12 11.13
CA ARG A 51 -2.48 13.03 10.36
C ARG A 51 -1.88 12.35 9.12
N ALA A 52 -1.48 11.09 9.25
CA ALA A 52 -0.91 10.34 8.13
C ALA A 52 -1.95 10.03 7.05
N GLU A 53 -3.19 9.70 7.46
CA GLU A 53 -4.33 9.55 6.56
C GLU A 53 -4.70 10.87 5.85
N ASP A 54 -4.77 12.00 6.58
CA ASP A 54 -5.02 13.33 6.00
C ASP A 54 -3.93 13.74 4.99
N LYS A 55 -2.68 13.36 5.26
CA LYS A 55 -1.56 13.55 4.33
C LYS A 55 -1.73 12.71 3.07
N ALA A 56 -2.16 11.45 3.20
CA ALA A 56 -2.47 10.61 2.05
C ALA A 56 -3.60 11.22 1.19
N LEU A 57 -4.72 11.65 1.79
CA LEU A 57 -5.80 12.35 1.07
C LEU A 57 -5.29 13.61 0.35
N THR A 58 -4.35 14.32 0.95
CA THR A 58 -3.72 15.49 0.34
C THR A 58 -2.91 15.11 -0.91
N ILE A 59 -2.21 13.96 -0.92
CA ILE A 59 -1.52 13.45 -2.10
C ILE A 59 -2.52 13.10 -3.21
N PHE A 60 -3.59 12.36 -2.88
CA PHE A 60 -4.68 12.06 -3.84
C PHE A 60 -5.27 13.33 -4.46
N THR A 61 -5.43 14.38 -3.65
CA THR A 61 -5.94 15.69 -4.11
C THR A 61 -4.96 16.40 -5.03
N GLN A 62 -3.68 16.46 -4.66
CA GLN A 62 -2.63 17.08 -5.48
C GLN A 62 -2.45 16.40 -6.83
N LYS A 63 -2.71 15.09 -6.89
CA LYS A 63 -2.70 14.30 -8.13
C LYS A 63 -3.99 14.43 -8.95
N GLY A 64 -4.99 15.14 -8.42
CA GLY A 64 -6.28 15.33 -9.05
C GLY A 64 -7.10 14.04 -9.15
N VAL A 65 -6.81 13.06 -8.28
CA VAL A 65 -7.60 11.83 -8.14
C VAL A 65 -8.92 12.12 -7.45
N ILE A 66 -8.88 12.98 -6.42
CA ILE A 66 -10.06 13.45 -5.70
C ILE A 66 -10.11 14.97 -5.68
N LYS A 67 -11.32 15.53 -5.58
CA LYS A 67 -11.52 16.89 -5.06
C LYS A 67 -11.82 16.75 -3.58
N SER A 68 -11.06 17.46 -2.75
CA SER A 68 -11.29 17.42 -1.31
C SER A 68 -11.10 18.79 -0.67
N THR A 69 -11.92 19.04 0.34
CA THR A 69 -11.93 20.27 1.12
C THR A 69 -11.53 19.96 2.57
N ARG A 70 -10.67 20.80 3.14
CA ARG A 70 -10.27 20.75 4.55
C ARG A 70 -10.84 21.96 5.28
N LYS A 71 -11.62 21.73 6.34
CA LYS A 71 -12.19 22.80 7.18
C LYS A 71 -11.68 22.66 8.61
N ARG A 72 -11.58 23.78 9.33
CA ARG A 72 -11.30 23.73 10.77
C ARG A 72 -12.41 22.99 11.50
N ASN A 73 -12.02 22.21 12.49
CA ASN A 73 -12.95 21.43 13.28
C ASN A 73 -13.50 22.25 14.46
N PHE A 74 -14.69 22.82 14.25
CA PHE A 74 -15.37 23.62 15.26
C PHE A 74 -15.71 22.83 16.53
N TYR A 75 -15.95 21.51 16.44
CA TYR A 75 -16.21 20.67 17.61
C TYR A 75 -14.98 20.57 18.51
N ARG A 76 -13.77 20.48 17.93
CA ARG A 76 -12.52 20.49 18.68
C ARG A 76 -12.27 21.85 19.33
N GLU A 77 -12.54 22.94 18.60
CA GLU A 77 -12.42 24.30 19.13
C GLU A 77 -13.34 24.49 20.36
N GLN A 78 -14.60 24.05 20.26
CA GLN A 78 -15.56 24.07 21.37
C GLN A 78 -15.11 23.23 22.58
N GLN A 79 -14.60 22.02 22.35
CA GLN A 79 -14.08 21.17 23.41
C GLN A 79 -12.94 21.88 24.18
N LEU A 80 -11.98 22.47 23.45
CA LEU A 80 -10.89 23.22 24.06
C LEU A 80 -11.39 24.44 24.86
N GLU A 81 -12.39 25.16 24.34
CA GLU A 81 -13.03 26.27 25.05
C GLU A 81 -13.73 25.82 26.33
N SER A 82 -14.43 24.68 26.31
CA SER A 82 -15.09 24.12 27.50
C SER A 82 -14.10 23.71 28.60
N PHE A 83 -12.91 23.22 28.24
CA PHE A 83 -11.84 22.93 29.20
C PHE A 83 -11.18 24.19 29.76
N ALA A 84 -11.16 25.29 28.99
CA ALA A 84 -10.57 26.55 29.41
C ALA A 84 -11.50 27.37 30.33
N ASP A 85 -12.82 27.27 30.16
CA ASP A 85 -13.84 27.95 30.97
C ASP A 85 -15.07 27.05 31.22
N PRO A 86 -15.11 26.31 32.34
CA PRO A 86 -16.18 25.37 32.65
C PRO A 86 -17.57 26.00 32.74
N LEU A 87 -17.67 27.29 33.03
CA LEU A 87 -18.95 28.00 33.14
C LEU A 87 -19.52 28.39 31.76
N ARG A 88 -18.68 28.49 30.73
CA ARG A 88 -19.09 28.66 29.32
C ARG A 88 -19.36 27.35 28.59
N GLY A 89 -18.73 26.25 29.02
CA GLY A 89 -18.86 24.92 28.39
C GLY A 89 -20.28 24.36 28.37
N HIS A 90 -21.17 24.82 29.27
CA HIS A 90 -22.57 24.37 29.35
C HIS A 90 -23.54 25.06 28.37
N LEU A 91 -23.10 26.10 27.64
CA LEU A 91 -23.97 26.88 26.73
C LEU A 91 -23.83 26.48 25.25
N ILE A 92 -23.10 25.41 24.95
CA ILE A 92 -22.73 25.04 23.59
C ILE A 92 -23.66 23.94 23.09
N PHE A 93 -24.53 24.29 22.13
CA PHE A 93 -25.50 23.41 21.48
C PHE A 93 -24.80 22.21 20.81
N GLY A 94 -25.11 21.00 21.26
CA GLY A 94 -24.82 19.74 20.55
C GLY A 94 -24.06 18.71 21.38
N ASN A 95 -24.40 17.43 21.17
CA ASN A 95 -23.85 16.26 21.86
C ASN A 95 -22.38 16.00 21.46
N TRP A 96 -21.47 16.98 21.55
CA TRP A 96 -20.05 16.85 21.12
C TRP A 96 -19.34 15.62 21.74
N GLU A 97 -19.78 15.22 22.94
CA GLU A 97 -19.34 14.02 23.66
C GLU A 97 -19.78 12.69 22.98
N GLU A 98 -20.86 12.70 22.21
CA GLU A 98 -21.41 11.53 21.48
C GLU A 98 -20.87 11.41 20.03
N PHE A 99 -20.06 12.35 19.55
CA PHE A 99 -19.55 12.30 18.17
C PHE A 99 -18.29 11.44 18.05
N ASP A 100 -18.14 10.89 16.83
CA ASP A 100 -16.96 10.22 16.28
C ASP A 100 -15.64 10.81 16.81
N ALA A 101 -14.80 9.99 17.42
CA ALA A 101 -13.63 10.44 18.19
C ALA A 101 -12.65 11.33 17.40
N PRO A 102 -12.33 11.09 16.11
CA PRO A 102 -11.62 12.04 15.26
C PRO A 102 -12.28 13.42 15.16
N LYS A 103 -13.62 13.50 15.07
CA LYS A 103 -14.35 14.77 15.05
C LYS A 103 -14.28 15.51 16.38
N ARG A 104 -14.01 14.82 17.48
CA ARG A 104 -13.78 15.48 18.77
C ARG A 104 -12.33 15.93 18.90
N GLU A 105 -11.37 15.09 18.54
CA GLU A 105 -9.96 15.27 18.92
C GLU A 105 -9.07 15.91 17.85
N TYR A 106 -9.38 15.75 16.56
CA TYR A 106 -8.52 16.23 15.47
C TYR A 106 -8.85 17.65 15.03
N GLU A 107 -7.85 18.42 14.59
CA GLU A 107 -7.96 19.85 14.28
C GLU A 107 -8.82 20.17 13.04
N TYR A 108 -9.04 19.18 12.17
CA TYR A 108 -9.68 19.41 10.87
C TYR A 108 -10.74 18.37 10.53
N LEU A 109 -11.79 18.84 9.87
CA LEU A 109 -12.75 18.00 9.17
C LEU A 109 -12.33 17.93 7.70
N ARG A 110 -12.40 16.73 7.12
CA ARG A 110 -12.06 16.48 5.72
C ARG A 110 -13.30 16.06 4.96
N TYR A 111 -13.43 16.58 3.74
CA TYR A 111 -14.54 16.34 2.84
C TYR A 111 -14.00 15.91 1.49
N VAL A 112 -14.50 14.82 0.92
CA VAL A 112 -14.24 14.35 -0.45
C VAL A 112 -15.48 14.70 -1.27
N ASP A 113 -15.32 15.68 -2.15
CA ASP A 113 -16.42 16.28 -2.90
C ASP A 113 -16.66 15.55 -4.24
N ASP A 114 -15.61 14.92 -4.79
CA ASP A 114 -15.62 14.24 -6.08
C ASP A 114 -14.43 13.29 -6.20
N VAL A 115 -14.57 12.23 -7.01
CA VAL A 115 -13.51 11.25 -7.32
C VAL A 115 -13.46 11.03 -8.83
N ASN A 116 -12.29 11.27 -9.43
CA ASN A 116 -12.04 10.91 -10.81
C ASN A 116 -11.57 9.45 -10.88
N TRP A 117 -12.48 8.55 -11.24
CA TRP A 117 -12.24 7.09 -11.22
C TRP A 117 -11.14 6.62 -12.17
N ASP A 118 -11.05 7.21 -13.37
CA ASP A 118 -9.98 6.85 -14.32
C ASP A 118 -8.60 7.20 -13.74
N LYS A 119 -8.46 8.42 -13.21
CA LYS A 119 -7.23 8.85 -12.53
C LYS A 119 -6.96 8.07 -11.25
N PHE A 120 -7.99 7.63 -10.56
CA PHE A 120 -7.85 6.80 -9.36
C PHE A 120 -7.23 5.45 -9.68
N ILE A 121 -7.71 4.79 -10.74
CA ILE A 121 -7.14 3.52 -11.21
C ILE A 121 -5.68 3.73 -11.63
N ASP A 122 -5.42 4.73 -12.48
CA ASP A 122 -4.06 5.05 -12.94
C ASP A 122 -3.10 5.34 -11.78
N PHE A 123 -3.56 6.11 -10.78
CA PHE A 123 -2.78 6.42 -9.59
C PHE A 123 -2.49 5.17 -8.76
N CYS A 124 -3.49 4.31 -8.55
CA CYS A 124 -3.28 3.07 -7.81
C CYS A 124 -2.30 2.13 -8.51
N GLU A 125 -2.36 2.05 -9.84
CA GLU A 125 -1.39 1.26 -10.63
C GLU A 125 0.01 1.87 -10.62
N GLU A 126 0.14 3.20 -10.76
CA GLU A 126 1.42 3.92 -10.70
C GLU A 126 2.14 3.68 -9.37
N TYR A 127 1.38 3.70 -8.27
CA TYR A 127 1.91 3.57 -6.91
C TYR A 127 1.83 2.15 -6.34
N ASN A 128 1.39 1.18 -7.14
CA ASN A 128 1.20 -0.23 -6.75
C ASN A 128 0.34 -0.40 -5.48
N LEU A 129 -0.79 0.31 -5.41
CA LEU A 129 -1.73 0.30 -4.29
C LEU A 129 -2.78 -0.79 -4.51
N ASN A 130 -2.93 -1.72 -3.55
CA ASN A 130 -3.98 -2.73 -3.59
C ASN A 130 -5.32 -2.19 -3.05
N TYR A 131 -5.95 -1.31 -3.82
CA TYR A 131 -7.19 -0.63 -3.45
C TYR A 131 -8.44 -1.51 -3.50
N LYS A 132 -8.42 -2.59 -4.27
CA LYS A 132 -9.56 -3.49 -4.44
C LYS A 132 -9.71 -4.48 -3.29
N GLN A 133 -8.66 -4.64 -2.48
CA GLN A 133 -8.52 -5.72 -1.49
C GLN A 133 -8.81 -7.13 -2.07
N ASP A 134 -8.77 -7.26 -3.39
CA ASP A 134 -8.93 -8.53 -4.13
C ASP A 134 -7.60 -9.30 -4.21
N GLY A 135 -6.56 -8.73 -3.61
CA GLY A 135 -5.26 -9.34 -3.42
C GLY A 135 -5.34 -10.59 -2.55
N ILE A 136 -5.30 -11.78 -3.15
CA ILE A 136 -5.12 -13.00 -2.36
C ILE A 136 -3.69 -13.00 -1.83
N LEU A 137 -3.55 -13.13 -0.51
CA LEU A 137 -2.23 -13.22 0.12
C LEU A 137 -1.53 -14.46 -0.42
N ALA A 138 -0.29 -14.26 -0.86
CA ALA A 138 0.55 -15.31 -1.36
C ALA A 138 1.93 -15.28 -0.73
N THR A 139 2.53 -16.45 -0.63
CA THR A 139 3.88 -16.63 -0.12
C THR A 139 4.78 -17.23 -1.18
N LEU A 140 5.99 -16.70 -1.31
CA LEU A 140 7.06 -17.25 -2.12
C LEU A 140 7.96 -18.13 -1.25
N GLU A 141 8.20 -19.36 -1.70
CA GLU A 141 9.16 -20.29 -1.13
C GLU A 141 10.09 -20.83 -2.22
N ILE A 142 11.29 -21.28 -1.85
CA ILE A 142 12.15 -22.04 -2.74
C ILE A 142 12.27 -23.45 -2.18
N THR A 143 11.67 -24.42 -2.86
CA THR A 143 11.70 -25.83 -2.47
C THR A 143 12.31 -26.64 -3.60
N ASN A 144 13.29 -27.50 -3.29
CA ASN A 144 13.94 -28.36 -4.28
C ASN A 144 14.41 -27.61 -5.54
N GLN A 145 14.97 -26.41 -5.36
CA GLN A 145 15.46 -25.54 -6.45
C GLN A 145 14.37 -25.01 -7.39
N ALA A 146 13.10 -25.02 -6.97
CA ALA A 146 11.98 -24.43 -7.70
C ALA A 146 11.30 -23.34 -6.86
N PRO A 147 11.01 -22.17 -7.44
CA PRO A 147 10.16 -21.16 -6.82
C PRO A 147 8.71 -21.65 -6.76
N VAL A 148 8.17 -21.69 -5.54
CA VAL A 148 6.83 -22.13 -5.21
C VAL A 148 6.05 -20.93 -4.71
N ILE A 149 4.88 -20.68 -5.30
CA ILE A 149 3.94 -19.67 -4.82
C ILE A 149 2.74 -20.38 -4.20
N ASN A 150 2.53 -20.14 -2.91
CA ASN A 150 1.30 -20.59 -2.23
C ASN A 150 0.29 -19.43 -2.26
N ILE A 151 -0.93 -19.70 -2.71
CA ILE A 151 -2.05 -18.74 -2.77
C ILE A 151 -3.23 -19.37 -2.03
N GLY A 152 -3.49 -18.93 -0.80
CA GLY A 152 -4.46 -19.63 0.06
C GLY A 152 -4.05 -21.08 0.30
N ASN A 153 -4.88 -22.05 -0.13
CA ASN A 153 -4.61 -23.49 -0.01
C ASN A 153 -3.97 -24.10 -1.26
N ASP A 154 -3.82 -23.31 -2.33
CA ASP A 154 -3.27 -23.80 -3.59
C ASP A 154 -1.77 -23.54 -3.65
N THR A 155 -1.04 -24.49 -4.23
CA THR A 155 0.41 -24.42 -4.41
C THR A 155 0.73 -24.46 -5.89
N TYR A 156 1.52 -23.48 -6.36
CA TYR A 156 1.91 -23.32 -7.75
C TYR A 156 3.43 -23.39 -7.89
N ILE A 157 3.93 -24.40 -8.60
CA ILE A 157 5.36 -24.55 -8.87
C ILE A 157 5.68 -23.87 -10.20
N LEU A 158 6.47 -22.81 -10.19
CA LEU A 158 6.78 -22.04 -11.40
C LEU A 158 7.74 -22.82 -12.31
N LYS A 159 7.28 -23.16 -13.53
CA LYS A 159 8.10 -23.94 -14.50
C LYS A 159 9.25 -23.14 -15.10
N THR A 160 9.09 -21.81 -15.17
CA THR A 160 9.97 -20.90 -15.90
C THR A 160 11.32 -20.67 -15.23
N LEU A 161 11.54 -21.14 -13.99
CA LEU A 161 12.67 -20.77 -13.15
C LEU A 161 13.65 -21.91 -12.83
N GLN A 162 13.63 -22.99 -13.61
CA GLN A 162 14.38 -24.22 -13.26
C GLN A 162 15.88 -24.18 -13.61
N SER A 163 16.38 -23.18 -14.35
CA SER A 163 17.83 -23.06 -14.63
C SER A 163 18.22 -21.66 -15.14
N GLY A 164 19.50 -21.30 -15.01
CA GLY A 164 20.09 -20.08 -15.58
C GLY A 164 20.45 -19.02 -14.54
N SER A 165 21.05 -17.91 -15.00
CA SER A 165 21.58 -16.86 -14.12
C SER A 165 20.54 -16.16 -13.26
N THR A 166 19.28 -16.11 -13.71
CA THR A 166 18.18 -15.51 -12.95
C THR A 166 17.83 -16.35 -11.73
N TYR A 167 17.83 -17.68 -11.87
CA TYR A 167 17.59 -18.59 -10.76
C TYR A 167 18.65 -18.44 -9.66
N ASP A 168 19.94 -18.36 -10.02
CA ASP A 168 21.01 -18.20 -9.01
C ASP A 168 20.85 -16.89 -8.23
N ILE A 169 20.43 -15.81 -8.90
CA ILE A 169 20.16 -14.53 -8.24
C ILE A 169 18.96 -14.65 -7.30
N ILE A 170 17.90 -15.32 -7.73
CA ILE A 170 16.70 -15.55 -6.91
C ILE A 170 17.05 -16.37 -5.67
N GLN A 171 17.82 -17.44 -5.83
CA GLN A 171 18.24 -18.29 -4.72
C GLN A 171 19.07 -17.50 -3.71
N VAL A 172 20.10 -16.79 -4.17
CA VAL A 172 20.94 -15.95 -3.29
C VAL A 172 20.12 -14.84 -2.63
N ALA A 173 19.17 -14.23 -3.33
CA ALA A 173 18.29 -13.22 -2.78
C ALA A 173 17.31 -13.79 -1.76
N TYR A 174 16.86 -15.02 -1.93
CA TYR A 174 15.98 -15.72 -1.00
C TYR A 174 16.72 -16.14 0.28
N ASP A 175 17.98 -16.56 0.17
CA ASP A 175 18.85 -16.80 1.34
C ASP A 175 19.03 -15.52 2.19
N HIS A 176 18.77 -14.35 1.59
CA HIS A 176 18.81 -13.02 2.21
C HIS A 176 17.45 -12.31 2.09
N ILE A 177 16.35 -13.04 2.26
CA ILE A 177 15.00 -12.50 2.09
C ILE A 177 14.74 -11.30 3.00
N ASP A 178 13.96 -10.34 2.51
CA ASP A 178 13.66 -9.06 3.17
C ASP A 178 14.89 -8.17 3.43
N ILE A 179 16.07 -8.53 2.91
CA ILE A 179 17.27 -7.69 2.95
C ILE A 179 17.39 -6.93 1.62
N ARG A 180 17.50 -5.61 1.71
CA ARG A 180 17.78 -4.75 0.55
C ARG A 180 19.27 -4.74 0.25
N PHE A 181 19.66 -5.04 -0.98
CA PHE A 181 21.06 -5.19 -1.34
C PHE A 181 21.43 -4.54 -2.68
N GLY A 182 22.71 -4.19 -2.80
CA GLY A 182 23.37 -3.65 -3.99
C GLY A 182 24.00 -4.73 -4.85
N LEU A 183 24.51 -4.37 -6.03
CA LEU A 183 25.23 -5.30 -6.93
C LEU A 183 26.53 -5.82 -6.29
N SER A 184 27.16 -5.01 -5.46
CA SER A 184 28.36 -5.37 -4.70
C SER A 184 28.08 -6.52 -3.74
N GLU A 185 26.98 -6.45 -3.01
CA GLU A 185 26.51 -7.47 -2.07
C GLU A 185 26.13 -8.73 -2.83
N LEU A 186 25.34 -8.61 -3.90
CA LEU A 186 24.99 -9.75 -4.74
C LEU A 186 26.23 -10.47 -5.28
N ARG A 187 27.27 -9.74 -5.72
CA ARG A 187 28.55 -10.32 -6.15
C ARG A 187 29.32 -11.00 -5.04
N LYS A 188 29.23 -10.52 -3.79
CA LYS A 188 29.87 -11.16 -2.64
C LYS A 188 29.17 -12.47 -2.30
N TRP A 189 27.85 -12.49 -2.40
CA TRP A 189 27.03 -13.66 -2.05
C TRP A 189 26.96 -14.69 -3.17
N SER A 190 27.01 -14.24 -4.43
CA SER A 190 27.07 -15.13 -5.58
C SER A 190 28.53 -15.51 -5.89
N ASN A 191 28.81 -16.80 -6.11
CA ASN A 191 30.10 -17.24 -6.64
C ASN A 191 30.29 -16.90 -8.15
N LYS A 192 29.52 -15.95 -8.71
CA LYS A 192 29.50 -15.61 -10.14
C LYS A 192 30.04 -14.20 -10.40
N SER A 193 30.87 -14.09 -11.44
CA SER A 193 31.42 -12.81 -11.92
C SER A 193 30.37 -12.05 -12.75
N PHE A 194 29.53 -11.25 -12.11
CA PHE A 194 28.66 -10.30 -12.83
C PHE A 194 29.51 -9.21 -13.51
N THR A 195 29.61 -9.24 -14.84
CA THR A 195 30.44 -8.32 -15.63
C THR A 195 29.87 -6.89 -15.67
N ALA A 196 30.72 -5.92 -15.31
CA ALA A 196 30.50 -4.45 -15.31
C ALA A 196 29.32 -3.94 -14.47
N GLN A 197 29.32 -2.63 -14.14
CA GLN A 197 28.29 -1.91 -13.37
C GLN A 197 26.94 -1.82 -14.12
N LYS A 198 26.35 -2.97 -14.49
CA LYS A 198 24.97 -3.04 -15.00
C LYS A 198 24.01 -2.71 -13.87
N ARG A 199 23.06 -1.80 -14.06
CA ARG A 199 22.03 -1.50 -13.04
C ARG A 199 21.22 -2.77 -12.75
N PHE A 200 20.64 -2.89 -11.55
CA PHE A 200 19.72 -4.01 -11.30
C PHE A 200 18.55 -3.98 -12.27
N THR A 201 18.01 -2.80 -12.54
CA THR A 201 17.03 -2.65 -13.61
C THR A 201 17.53 -3.23 -14.91
N ASP A 202 18.82 -3.13 -15.27
CA ASP A 202 19.34 -3.65 -16.54
C ASP A 202 19.52 -5.18 -16.53
N ILE A 203 19.85 -5.76 -15.37
CA ILE A 203 19.83 -7.22 -15.15
C ILE A 203 18.41 -7.76 -15.33
N PHE A 204 17.42 -7.00 -14.84
CA PHE A 204 16.01 -7.36 -14.86
C PHE A 204 15.17 -6.63 -15.95
N ARG A 205 15.77 -5.92 -16.92
CA ARG A 205 15.06 -5.16 -17.99
C ARG A 205 15.08 -5.81 -19.36
N THR A 206 15.77 -6.92 -19.55
CA THR A 206 15.87 -7.59 -20.86
C THR A 206 14.55 -8.18 -21.40
N GLY A 207 13.40 -7.71 -20.88
CA GLY A 207 12.07 -7.86 -21.47
C GLY A 207 11.47 -9.25 -21.34
N LYS A 208 12.19 -10.21 -20.76
CA LYS A 208 11.79 -11.60 -20.61
C LYS A 208 12.35 -12.21 -19.33
N ASN A 209 12.05 -11.61 -18.18
CA ASN A 209 12.34 -12.27 -16.91
C ASN A 209 11.14 -12.19 -15.97
N GLU A 210 11.25 -12.95 -14.91
CA GLU A 210 10.18 -13.28 -13.99
C GLU A 210 9.84 -12.13 -13.05
N PHE A 211 10.63 -11.04 -13.08
CA PHE A 211 10.44 -9.82 -12.30
C PHE A 211 10.03 -8.60 -13.13
N SER A 212 9.89 -8.73 -14.46
CA SER A 212 9.39 -7.62 -15.27
C SER A 212 7.95 -7.28 -14.93
N LYS A 213 7.49 -6.07 -15.31
CA LYS A 213 6.11 -5.63 -15.09
C LYS A 213 5.14 -6.72 -15.61
N ASN A 214 4.24 -7.18 -14.75
CA ASN A 214 3.24 -8.24 -15.00
C ASN A 214 3.76 -9.70 -15.00
N SER A 215 5.05 -9.93 -14.70
CA SER A 215 5.60 -11.28 -14.54
C SER A 215 5.26 -11.88 -13.17
N VAL A 216 5.33 -13.22 -13.07
CA VAL A 216 4.91 -14.02 -11.91
C VAL A 216 5.59 -13.68 -10.58
N LEU A 217 6.85 -13.23 -10.59
CA LEU A 217 7.58 -12.84 -9.38
C LEU A 217 7.63 -11.33 -9.14
N SER A 218 7.10 -10.52 -10.05
CA SER A 218 7.08 -9.06 -9.87
C SER A 218 6.43 -8.60 -8.54
N PRO A 219 5.37 -9.26 -8.01
CA PRO A 219 4.77 -8.84 -6.73
C PRO A 219 5.68 -9.11 -5.52
N PHE A 220 6.66 -10.00 -5.67
CA PHE A 220 7.56 -10.44 -4.59
C PHE A 220 8.89 -9.69 -4.61
N ALA A 221 9.09 -8.70 -5.47
CA ALA A 221 10.38 -8.00 -5.56
C ALA A 221 10.24 -6.48 -5.62
N ASP A 222 11.07 -5.79 -4.84
CA ASP A 222 11.30 -4.35 -4.98
C ASP A 222 12.62 -4.12 -5.71
N ILE A 223 12.53 -3.64 -6.96
CA ILE A 223 13.69 -3.41 -7.81
C ILE A 223 13.81 -1.92 -8.12
N THR A 224 14.96 -1.33 -7.78
CA THR A 224 15.33 0.02 -8.21
C THR A 224 16.52 -0.04 -9.17
N ALA A 225 16.97 1.11 -9.68
CA ALA A 225 18.17 1.18 -10.52
C ALA A 225 19.43 0.62 -9.80
N GLN A 226 19.48 0.69 -8.47
CA GLN A 226 20.69 0.39 -7.70
C GLN A 226 20.53 -0.68 -6.62
N THR A 227 19.29 -1.03 -6.27
CA THR A 227 19.01 -2.02 -5.21
C THR A 227 17.95 -3.02 -5.63
N PHE A 228 18.00 -4.19 -5.00
CA PHE A 228 17.02 -5.26 -5.12
C PHE A 228 16.65 -5.76 -3.71
N MET A 229 15.40 -6.16 -3.53
CA MET A 229 14.92 -6.85 -2.33
C MET A 229 13.85 -7.86 -2.73
N LEU A 230 14.00 -9.11 -2.32
CA LEU A 230 12.98 -10.14 -2.46
C LEU A 230 12.15 -10.20 -1.17
N LYS A 231 10.84 -10.35 -1.31
CA LYS A 231 9.87 -10.43 -0.21
C LYS A 231 9.29 -11.84 -0.14
N LYS A 232 9.04 -12.31 1.08
CA LYS A 232 8.35 -13.60 1.27
C LYS A 232 6.88 -13.53 0.92
N ASN A 233 6.24 -12.40 1.22
CA ASN A 233 4.79 -12.25 1.11
C ASN A 233 4.45 -11.19 0.06
N ALA A 234 3.41 -11.44 -0.72
CA ALA A 234 2.82 -10.47 -1.62
C ALA A 234 1.30 -10.60 -1.64
N GLN A 235 0.61 -9.55 -2.03
CA GLN A 235 -0.82 -9.60 -2.36
C GLN A 235 -0.98 -9.65 -3.87
N LEU A 236 -1.69 -10.67 -4.36
CA LEU A 236 -1.81 -10.93 -5.79
C LEU A 236 -3.18 -10.55 -6.33
N SER A 237 -3.23 -9.66 -7.32
CA SER A 237 -4.47 -9.35 -8.04
C SER A 237 -4.98 -10.57 -8.83
N PRO A 238 -6.27 -10.61 -9.20
CA PRO A 238 -6.84 -11.69 -10.01
C PRO A 238 -6.06 -11.98 -11.30
N THR A 239 -5.57 -10.94 -11.98
CA THR A 239 -4.74 -11.08 -13.19
C THR A 239 -3.39 -11.73 -12.88
N GLN A 240 -2.76 -11.40 -11.75
CA GLN A 240 -1.50 -12.00 -11.32
C GLN A 240 -1.68 -13.48 -10.95
N ILE A 241 -2.78 -13.81 -10.26
CA ILE A 241 -3.14 -15.20 -9.94
C ILE A 241 -3.31 -16.01 -11.23
N LYS A 242 -4.06 -15.49 -12.20
CA LYS A 242 -4.24 -16.14 -13.51
C LYS A 242 -2.90 -16.34 -14.24
N ASN A 243 -2.02 -15.34 -14.24
CA ASN A 243 -0.69 -15.46 -14.84
C ASN A 243 0.18 -16.53 -14.15
N ILE A 244 0.09 -16.66 -12.83
CA ILE A 244 0.80 -17.70 -12.06
C ILE A 244 0.24 -19.08 -12.39
N GLN A 245 -1.09 -19.23 -12.45
CA GLN A 245 -1.76 -20.47 -12.85
C GLN A 245 -1.33 -20.92 -14.26
N GLU A 246 -1.26 -20.00 -15.22
CA GLU A 246 -0.83 -20.29 -16.60
C GLU A 246 0.67 -20.63 -16.70
N SER A 247 1.49 -20.17 -15.76
CA SER A 247 2.96 -20.34 -15.75
C SER A 247 3.47 -21.47 -14.87
N SER A 248 2.57 -22.21 -14.21
CA SER A 248 2.91 -23.23 -13.20
C SER A 248 2.50 -24.65 -13.58
N THR A 249 3.12 -25.63 -12.94
CA THR A 249 2.60 -27.00 -12.84
C THR A 249 1.84 -27.13 -11.51
N ASN A 250 0.64 -27.73 -11.57
CA ASN A 250 0.03 -28.35 -10.39
C ASN A 250 0.85 -29.56 -9.95
#